data_AF-A0A1A9HVF1-F1
#
_entry.id   AF-A0A1A9HVF1-F1
#
_cell.length_a   1.000
_cell.length_b   1.000
_cell.length_c   1.000
_cell.angle_alpha   90.00
_cell.angle_beta   90.00
_cell.angle_gamma   90.00
#
_symmetry.space_group_name_H-M   'P 1'
#
loop_
_entity.id
_entity.type
_entity.pdbx_description
1 polymer ?
#
loop_
_entity_poly.entity_id
_entity_poly.type
_entity_poly.pdbx_seq_one_letter_code
_entity_poly.pdbx_strand_id
1 'polypeptide(L)'
;MIPKYTRHIEFVVASTYFPCCLVQRGFVRNARNLMFPLGKSAGIELKRSFFASIPILGILMGMERLYSVWSTKDLRDSRISICLHTLVGILEVLGLGIILVFAKILLLILLLLFFTFYNLCSSFCLRGKVPSYVV
;
A
#
# COMPACT_ATOMS: atom_id res chain seq x y z
N MET A 1 -23.73 -1.28 15.82
CA MET A 1 -23.96 -0.56 14.55
C MET A 1 -22.64 0.06 14.13
N ILE A 2 -22.04 -0.37 13.00
CA ILE A 2 -20.77 0.18 12.52
C ILE A 2 -21.03 1.59 11.99
N PRO A 3 -20.35 2.64 12.48
CA PRO A 3 -20.56 4.00 11.99
C PRO A 3 -20.18 4.06 10.50
N LYS A 4 -21.03 4.71 9.71
CA LYS A 4 -20.82 4.88 8.26
C LYS A 4 -20.56 6.35 7.97
N TYR A 5 -19.49 6.62 7.23
CA TYR A 5 -19.05 7.94 6.82
C TYR A 5 -19.33 8.11 5.32
N THR A 6 -19.75 9.31 4.93
CA THR A 6 -20.06 9.59 3.52
C THR A 6 -18.81 10.07 2.78
N ARG A 7 -17.89 10.71 3.50
CA ARG A 7 -16.67 11.29 2.94
C ARG A 7 -15.42 10.80 3.66
N HIS A 8 -14.30 10.73 2.95
CA HIS A 8 -13.00 10.35 3.52
C HIS A 8 -12.58 11.21 4.72
N ILE A 9 -12.83 12.52 4.65
CA ILE A 9 -12.38 13.46 5.68
C ILE A 9 -13.08 13.22 7.02
N GLU A 10 -14.35 12.83 7.00
CA GLU A 10 -15.13 12.51 8.20
C GLU A 10 -14.56 11.28 8.91
N PHE A 11 -14.22 10.25 8.13
CA PHE A 11 -13.56 9.06 8.65
C PHE A 11 -12.18 9.39 9.23
N VAL A 12 -11.37 10.21 8.55
CA VAL A 12 -10.03 10.59 9.02
C VAL A 12 -10.11 11.39 10.33
N VAL A 13 -11.02 12.36 10.42
CA VAL A 13 -11.24 13.12 11.65
C VAL A 13 -11.71 12.19 12.77
N ALA A 14 -12.68 11.32 12.51
CA ALA A 14 -13.12 10.32 13.48
C ALA A 14 -11.97 9.38 13.92
N SER A 15 -11.07 9.04 12.99
CA SER A 15 -9.94 8.15 13.24
C SER A 15 -8.88 8.76 14.18
N THR A 16 -8.79 10.09 14.26
CA THR A 16 -7.83 10.76 15.17
C THR A 16 -8.23 10.65 16.64
N TYR A 17 -9.50 10.34 16.94
CA TYR A 17 -9.97 10.16 18.32
C TYR A 17 -9.64 8.78 18.90
N PHE A 18 -9.12 7.82 18.11
CA PHE A 18 -8.69 6.55 18.66
C PHE A 18 -7.39 6.73 19.45
N PRO A 19 -7.36 6.39 20.76
CA PRO A 19 -6.20 6.64 21.62
C PRO A 19 -5.01 5.73 21.30
N CYS A 20 -5.21 4.67 20.53
CA CYS A 20 -4.18 3.70 20.20
C CYS A 20 -3.54 4.01 18.84
N CYS A 21 -2.24 4.35 18.85
CA CYS A 21 -1.48 4.62 17.63
C CYS A 21 -1.40 3.40 16.68
N LEU A 22 -1.53 2.19 17.22
CA LEU A 22 -1.56 0.97 16.43
C LEU A 22 -2.82 0.92 15.55
N VAL A 23 -3.96 1.28 16.14
CA VAL A 23 -5.27 1.33 15.46
C VAL A 23 -5.28 2.34 14.34
N GLN A 24 -4.71 3.51 14.61
CA GLN A 24 -4.58 4.55 13.59
C GLN A 24 -3.70 4.10 12.40
N ARG A 25 -2.70 3.24 12.64
CA ARG A 25 -1.80 2.73 11.58
C ARG A 25 -2.44 1.65 10.71
N GLY A 26 -3.45 0.92 11.19
CA GLY A 26 -4.19 -0.04 10.37
C GLY A 26 -5.16 0.59 9.37
N PHE A 27 -5.51 1.87 9.55
CA PHE A 27 -6.34 2.57 8.58
C PHE A 27 -5.61 2.78 7.24
N VAL A 28 -6.37 2.71 6.15
CA VAL A 28 -5.86 2.82 4.77
C VAL A 28 -6.42 4.01 4.01
N ARG A 29 -7.12 4.91 4.71
CA ARG A 29 -7.72 6.11 4.14
C ARG A 29 -6.87 7.33 4.47
N ASN A 30 -6.63 8.16 3.47
CA ASN A 30 -6.13 9.53 3.63
C ASN A 30 -7.29 10.51 3.39
N ALA A 31 -7.12 11.79 3.71
CA ALA A 31 -8.14 12.84 3.56
C ALA A 31 -8.71 12.96 2.14
N ARG A 32 -8.03 12.40 1.14
CA ARG A 32 -8.41 12.50 -0.28
C ARG A 32 -8.89 11.17 -0.87
N ASN A 33 -8.21 10.06 -0.59
CA ASN A 33 -8.41 8.78 -1.29
C ASN A 33 -8.08 7.57 -0.40
N LEU A 34 -8.48 6.38 -0.85
CA LEU A 34 -7.87 5.10 -0.44
C LEU A 34 -6.38 5.05 -0.83
N MET A 35 -5.51 4.70 0.11
CA MET A 35 -4.08 4.48 -0.17
C MET A 35 -3.90 3.25 -1.08
N PHE A 36 -2.87 3.19 -1.92
CA PHE A 36 -2.61 1.98 -2.70
C PHE A 36 -2.06 0.86 -1.80
N PRO A 37 -2.59 -0.37 -1.88
CA PRO A 37 -2.16 -1.47 -1.02
C PRO A 37 -0.71 -1.92 -1.29
N LEU A 38 -0.16 -1.56 -2.45
CA LEU A 38 1.12 -2.05 -2.99
C LEU A 38 2.10 -0.92 -3.37
N GLY A 39 1.86 0.35 -3.02
CA GLY A 39 2.48 1.49 -3.73
C GLY A 39 3.13 2.63 -2.92
N LYS A 40 4.31 3.04 -3.43
CA LYS A 40 5.07 4.32 -3.36
C LYS A 40 5.91 4.73 -2.15
N SER A 41 5.74 4.19 -0.95
CA SER A 41 6.64 4.51 0.19
C SER A 41 7.19 3.25 0.84
N ALA A 42 8.19 2.65 0.20
CA ALA A 42 8.72 1.34 0.56
C ALA A 42 9.10 1.23 2.05
N GLY A 43 9.70 2.26 2.65
CA GLY A 43 10.16 2.22 4.05
C GLY A 43 9.04 2.18 5.10
N ILE A 44 7.96 2.94 4.91
CA ILE A 44 6.83 2.97 5.87
C ILE A 44 5.94 1.73 5.70
N GLU A 45 5.74 1.31 4.45
CA GLU A 45 4.99 0.10 4.11
C GLU A 45 5.71 -1.19 4.55
N LEU A 46 7.05 -1.22 4.55
CA LEU A 46 7.85 -2.34 5.07
C LEU A 46 7.67 -2.49 6.57
N LYS A 47 7.75 -1.39 7.34
CA LYS A 47 7.52 -1.42 8.79
C LYS A 47 6.11 -1.91 9.11
N ARG A 48 5.10 -1.43 8.37
CA ARG A 48 3.72 -1.88 8.51
C ARG A 48 3.58 -3.38 8.20
N SER A 49 4.18 -3.85 7.12
CA SER A 49 4.19 -5.27 6.76
C SER A 49 4.95 -6.15 7.75
N PHE A 50 5.99 -5.63 8.40
CA PHE A 50 6.70 -6.31 9.47
C PHE A 50 5.86 -6.44 10.75
N PHE A 51 5.16 -5.37 11.15
CA PHE A 51 4.19 -5.49 12.25
C PHE A 51 3.03 -6.41 11.89
N ALA A 52 2.56 -6.39 10.63
CA ALA A 52 1.50 -7.28 10.16
C ALA A 52 1.95 -8.74 10.00
N SER A 53 3.26 -9.05 10.02
CA SER A 53 3.75 -10.43 10.00
C SER A 53 3.68 -11.10 11.37
N ILE A 54 3.49 -10.34 12.45
CA ILE A 54 3.22 -10.88 13.78
C ILE A 54 1.74 -11.29 13.79
N PRO A 55 1.39 -12.58 14.04
CA PRO A 55 0.04 -13.09 13.82
C PRO A 55 -1.08 -12.24 14.45
N ILE A 56 -0.90 -11.84 15.71
CA ILE A 56 -1.89 -11.05 16.46
C ILE A 56 -2.02 -9.63 15.89
N LEU A 57 -0.89 -9.00 15.55
CA LEU A 57 -0.87 -7.64 15.00
C LEU A 57 -1.35 -7.62 13.54
N GLY A 58 -1.08 -8.68 12.77
CA GLY A 58 -1.60 -8.89 11.42
C GLY A 58 -3.11 -8.98 11.41
N ILE A 59 -3.69 -9.76 12.33
CA ILE A 59 -5.15 -9.85 12.48
C ILE A 59 -5.75 -8.47 12.79
N LEU A 60 -5.17 -7.76 13.76
CA LEU A 60 -5.66 -6.46 14.17
C LEU A 60 -5.56 -5.43 13.03
N MET A 61 -4.42 -5.36 12.33
CA MET A 61 -4.23 -4.46 11.19
C MET A 61 -5.14 -4.79 10.01
N GLY A 62 -5.39 -6.08 9.75
CA GLY A 62 -6.31 -6.53 8.72
C GLY A 62 -7.76 -6.16 9.04
N MET A 63 -8.17 -6.30 10.30
CA MET A 63 -9.47 -5.85 10.79
C MET A 63 -9.64 -4.33 10.67
N GLU A 64 -8.63 -3.56 11.06
CA GLU A 64 -8.64 -2.10 10.97
C GLU A 64 -8.69 -1.61 9.53
N ARG A 65 -7.98 -2.28 8.62
CA ARG A 65 -8.05 -2.03 7.17
C ARG A 65 -9.45 -2.32 6.63
N LEU A 66 -10.03 -3.47 6.95
CA LEU A 66 -11.39 -3.84 6.55
C LEU A 66 -12.43 -2.85 7.10
N TYR A 67 -12.33 -2.53 8.38
CA TYR A 67 -13.18 -1.53 9.02
C TYR A 67 -13.06 -0.19 8.30
N SER A 68 -11.83 0.26 8.05
CA SER A 68 -11.57 1.52 7.35
C SER A 68 -12.24 1.54 5.99
N VAL A 69 -12.11 0.47 5.19
CA VAL A 69 -12.70 0.35 3.84
C VAL A 69 -14.23 0.31 3.85
N TRP A 70 -14.82 -0.48 4.75
CA TRP A 70 -16.27 -0.69 4.77
C TRP A 70 -17.03 0.40 5.53
N SER A 71 -16.34 1.21 6.34
CA SER A 71 -16.93 2.30 7.11
C SER A 71 -17.18 3.57 6.28
N THR A 72 -16.47 3.82 5.17
CA THR A 72 -16.77 4.96 4.26
C THR A 72 -17.32 4.48 2.92
N LYS A 73 -18.36 5.17 2.44
CA LYS A 73 -18.97 4.99 1.11
C LYS A 73 -18.69 6.19 0.20
N ASP A 74 -17.43 6.44 -0.13
CA ASP A 74 -17.09 7.48 -1.11
C ASP A 74 -17.21 6.93 -2.54
N LEU A 75 -17.94 7.62 -3.41
CA LEU A 75 -18.17 7.21 -4.81
C LEU A 75 -16.92 7.37 -5.69
N ARG A 76 -15.90 8.09 -5.20
CA ARG A 76 -14.62 8.29 -5.89
C ARG A 76 -13.66 7.11 -5.76
N ASP A 77 -13.92 6.19 -4.82
CA ASP A 77 -13.10 5.00 -4.66
C ASP A 77 -13.33 4.01 -5.81
N SER A 78 -12.24 3.58 -6.45
CA SER A 78 -12.31 2.55 -7.48
C SER A 78 -12.74 1.22 -6.84
N ARG A 79 -13.74 0.54 -7.42
CA ARG A 79 -14.17 -0.81 -6.98
C ARG A 79 -13.02 -1.81 -6.91
N ILE A 80 -12.05 -1.67 -7.82
CA ILE A 80 -10.85 -2.51 -7.86
C ILE A 80 -10.01 -2.27 -6.59
N SER A 81 -9.82 -1.02 -6.17
CA SER A 81 -9.07 -0.70 -4.95
C SER A 81 -9.74 -1.23 -3.68
N ILE A 82 -11.07 -1.12 -3.58
CA ILE A 82 -11.86 -1.68 -2.47
C ILE A 82 -11.70 -3.20 -2.42
N CYS A 83 -11.81 -3.87 -3.57
CA CYS A 83 -11.62 -5.32 -3.67
C CYS A 83 -10.22 -5.74 -3.21
N LEU A 84 -9.18 -5.05 -3.69
CA LEU A 84 -7.80 -5.33 -3.31
C LEU A 84 -7.56 -5.15 -1.81
N HIS A 85 -8.03 -4.06 -1.20
CA HIS A 85 -7.88 -3.89 0.25
C HIS A 85 -8.67 -4.89 1.07
N THR A 86 -9.84 -5.31 0.57
CA THR A 86 -10.65 -6.33 1.24
C THR A 86 -9.94 -7.67 1.19
N LEU A 87 -9.39 -8.05 0.04
CA LEU A 87 -8.62 -9.29 -0.14
C LEU A 87 -7.36 -9.29 0.73
N VAL A 88 -6.60 -8.19 0.71
CA VAL A 88 -5.41 -8.03 1.55
C VAL A 88 -5.78 -8.08 3.04
N GLY A 89 -6.84 -7.40 3.46
CA GLY A 89 -7.31 -7.43 4.85
C GLY A 89 -7.74 -8.82 5.30
N ILE A 90 -8.43 -9.59 4.45
CA ILE A 90 -8.78 -10.99 4.73
C ILE A 90 -7.53 -11.86 4.88
N LEU A 91 -6.53 -11.69 4.00
CA LEU A 91 -5.26 -12.43 4.11
C LEU A 91 -4.51 -12.10 5.41
N GLU A 92 -4.53 -10.83 5.84
CA GLU A 92 -3.95 -10.39 7.12
C GLU A 92 -4.70 -10.99 8.32
N VAL A 93 -6.04 -11.03 8.28
CA VAL A 93 -6.90 -11.64 9.33
C VAL A 93 -6.75 -13.16 9.40
N LEU A 94 -6.50 -13.82 8.28
CA LEU A 94 -6.24 -15.26 8.26
C LEU A 94 -4.80 -15.60 8.73
N GLY A 95 -3.99 -14.61 9.12
CA GLY A 95 -2.61 -14.81 9.56
C GLY A 95 -1.64 -15.09 8.41
N LEU A 96 -2.08 -14.98 7.14
CA LEU A 96 -1.22 -15.12 5.95
C LEU A 96 -0.46 -13.83 5.60
N GLY A 97 -0.22 -12.97 6.60
CA GLY A 97 0.59 -11.76 6.44
C GLY A 97 1.98 -12.03 5.84
N ILE A 98 2.53 -13.23 6.08
CA ILE A 98 3.79 -13.70 5.48
C ILE A 98 3.74 -13.76 3.95
N ILE A 99 2.60 -14.14 3.35
CA ILE A 99 2.42 -14.20 1.89
C ILE A 99 2.44 -12.78 1.30
N LEU A 100 1.85 -11.81 2.00
CA LEU A 100 1.86 -10.42 1.56
C LEU A 100 3.26 -9.80 1.61
N VAL A 101 4.05 -10.15 2.64
CA VAL A 101 5.47 -9.76 2.71
C VAL A 101 6.22 -10.34 1.51
N PHE A 102 6.02 -11.62 1.21
CA PHE A 102 6.65 -12.29 0.07
C PHE A 102 6.27 -11.64 -1.27
N ALA A 103 4.98 -11.34 -1.47
CA ALA A 103 4.50 -10.66 -2.68
C ALA A 103 5.09 -9.24 -2.84
N LYS A 104 5.23 -8.48 -1.75
CA LYS A 104 5.88 -7.16 -1.76
C LYS A 104 7.37 -7.26 -2.12
N ILE A 105 8.09 -8.25 -1.58
CA ILE A 105 9.49 -8.49 -1.92
C ILE A 105 9.63 -8.82 -3.41
N LEU A 106 8.78 -9.71 -3.94
CA LEU A 106 8.79 -10.07 -5.36
C LEU A 106 8.56 -8.85 -6.27
N LEU A 107 7.59 -7.99 -5.92
CA LEU A 107 7.30 -6.76 -6.67
C LEU A 107 8.48 -5.78 -6.63
N LEU A 108 9.12 -5.62 -5.47
CA LEU A 108 10.31 -4.78 -5.32
C LEU A 108 11.46 -5.27 -6.21
N ILE A 109 11.71 -6.59 -6.22
CA ILE A 109 12.74 -7.20 -7.08
C ILE A 109 12.43 -6.94 -8.55
N LEU A 110 11.19 -7.15 -8.99
CA LEU A 110 10.78 -6.92 -10.37
C LEU A 110 10.95 -5.44 -10.78
N LEU A 111 10.60 -4.50 -9.88
CA LEU A 111 10.77 -3.08 -10.10
C LEU A 111 12.25 -2.69 -10.21
N LEU A 112 13.11 -3.25 -9.34
CA LEU A 112 14.56 -3.07 -9.39
C LEU A 112 15.15 -3.62 -10.69
N LEU A 113 14.71 -4.80 -11.11
CA LEU A 113 15.13 -5.42 -12.37
C LEU A 113 14.75 -4.52 -13.55
N PHE A 114 13.50 -4.08 -13.62
CA PHE A 114 13.02 -3.18 -14.65
C PHE A 114 13.78 -1.85 -14.66
N PHE A 115 13.99 -1.24 -13.49
CA PHE A 115 14.79 -0.01 -13.38
C PHE A 115 16.23 -0.24 -13.87
N THR A 116 16.85 -1.36 -13.52
CA THR A 116 18.21 -1.72 -13.98
C THR A 116 18.25 -1.89 -15.50
N PHE A 117 17.26 -2.58 -16.09
CA PHE A 117 17.12 -2.70 -17.55
C PHE A 117 16.95 -1.34 -18.24
N TYR A 118 16.15 -0.43 -17.69
CA TYR A 118 15.98 0.93 -18.22
C TYR A 118 17.26 1.74 -18.15
N ASN A 119 18.02 1.66 -17.05
CA ASN A 119 19.29 2.36 -16.90
C ASN A 119 20.38 1.80 -17.82
N LEU A 120 20.43 0.47 -18.02
CA LEU A 120 21.32 -0.13 -19.02
C LEU A 120 20.95 0.30 -20.44
N CYS A 121 19.67 0.29 -20.79
CA CYS A 121 19.18 0.65 -22.12
C CYS A 121 19.43 2.13 -22.43
N SER A 122 19.20 3.03 -21.47
CA SER A 122 19.53 4.46 -21.61
C SER A 122 21.04 4.73 -21.68
N SER A 123 21.86 3.98 -20.93
CA SER A 123 23.32 4.06 -21.02
C SER A 123 23.85 3.58 -22.38
N PHE A 124 23.25 2.54 -22.97
CA PHE A 124 23.56 2.09 -24.33
C PHE A 124 23.12 3.12 -25.39
N CYS A 125 21.95 3.73 -25.23
CA CYS A 125 21.46 4.79 -26.11
C CYS A 125 22.33 6.07 -26.07
N LEU A 126 22.91 6.42 -24.91
CA LEU A 126 23.82 7.57 -24.78
C LEU A 126 25.21 7.29 -25.39
N ARG A 127 25.69 6.03 -25.36
CA ARG A 127 26.96 5.64 -26.02
C ARG A 127 26.87 5.56 -27.55
N GLY A 128 25.67 5.37 -28.12
CA GLY A 128 25.45 5.37 -29.56
C GLY A 128 25.37 6.75 -30.23
N LYS A 129 25.51 7.84 -29.45
CA LYS A 129 25.29 9.23 -29.90
C LYS A 129 26.52 10.14 -29.70
N VAL A 130 27.74 9.60 -29.79
CA VAL A 130 28.95 10.43 -29.97
C VAL A 130 29.25 10.48 -31.46
N PRO A 131 28.87 11.56 -32.17
CA PRO A 131 29.28 11.70 -33.56
C PRO A 131 30.78 12.01 -33.60
N SER A 132 31.52 11.19 -34.34
CA SER A 132 32.90 11.45 -34.74
C SER A 132 32.94 12.68 -35.65
N TYR A 133 33.13 13.85 -35.07
CA TYR A 133 33.65 15.02 -35.79
C TYR A 133 34.92 15.46 -35.07
N VAL A 134 36.05 14.91 -35.49
CA VAL A 134 37.38 15.47 -35.23
C VAL A 134 37.92 15.87 -36.59
N VAL A 135 38.03 17.19 -36.77
CA VAL A 135 38.71 17.88 -37.87
C VAL A 135 40.21 17.67 -37.73
#